data_AF-A0A3M1MUZ5-F1
#
_entry.id   AF-A0A3M1MUZ5-F1
#
_cell.length_a   1.000
_cell.length_b   1.000
_cell.length_c   1.000
_cell.angle_alpha   90.00
_cell.angle_beta   90.00
_cell.angle_gamma   90.00
#
_symmetry.space_group_name_H-M   'P 1'
#
loop_
_entity.id
_entity.type
_entity.pdbx_description
1 polymer ?
#
loop_
_entity_poly.entity_id
_entity_poly.type
_entity_poly.pdbx_seq_one_letter_code
_entity_poly.pdbx_strand_id
1 'polypeptide(L)'
;CQMAILWIWFYQREGHPGWLDAAQRSVRFVAGTQLRGHHLPAGIRGGIAGSSPIWGRYERLKYPNWAAKFFLDALLWLESTTQARPLVHYAG
;
A
#
# COMPACT_ATOMS: atom_id res chain seq x y z
N CYS A 1 3.65 0.96 -1.27
CA CYS A 1 3.33 1.61 -2.56
C CYS A 1 4.11 2.92 -2.68
N GLN A 2 5.30 2.90 -3.29
CA GLN A 2 6.12 4.11 -3.44
C GLN A 2 5.44 5.21 -4.28
N MET A 3 4.68 4.84 -5.31
CA MET A 3 3.98 5.80 -6.16
C MET A 3 2.88 6.57 -5.42
N ALA A 4 2.16 5.92 -4.51
CA ALA A 4 1.12 6.59 -3.72
C ALA A 4 1.69 7.72 -2.86
N ILE A 5 2.89 7.54 -2.30
CA ILE A 5 3.62 8.57 -1.55
C ILE A 5 3.86 9.81 -2.42
N LEU A 6 4.33 9.60 -3.66
CA LEU A 6 4.57 10.70 -4.60
C LEU A 6 3.28 11.43 -4.99
N TRP A 7 2.19 10.69 -5.24
CA TRP A 7 0.91 11.31 -5.57
C TRP A 7 0.31 12.08 -4.39
N ILE A 8 0.45 11.62 -3.15
CA ILE A 8 0.05 12.39 -1.97
C ILE A 8 0.87 13.68 -1.88
N TRP A 9 2.18 13.60 -2.14
CA TRP A 9 3.05 14.77 -2.17
C TRP A 9 2.63 15.79 -3.24
N PHE A 10 2.34 15.35 -4.47
CA PHE A 10 1.83 16.23 -5.53
C PHE A 10 0.50 16.86 -5.15
N TYR A 11 -0.42 16.09 -4.55
CA TYR A 11 -1.68 16.61 -4.06
C TYR A 11 -1.49 17.74 -3.03
N GLN A 12 -0.58 17.56 -2.06
CA GLN A 12 -0.30 18.60 -1.06
C GLN A 12 0.30 19.88 -1.66
N ARG A 13 1.00 19.77 -2.79
CA ARG A 13 1.67 20.91 -3.44
C ARG A 13 0.78 21.63 -4.44
N GLU A 14 -0.03 20.89 -5.20
CA GLU A 14 -0.80 21.43 -6.34
C GLU A 14 -2.31 21.45 -6.09
N GLY A 15 -2.82 20.71 -5.10
CA GLY A 15 -4.24 20.64 -4.77
C GLY A 15 -5.11 19.89 -5.78
N HIS A 16 -4.54 19.34 -6.86
CA HIS A 16 -5.32 18.67 -7.90
C HIS A 16 -5.87 17.32 -7.40
N PRO A 17 -7.20 17.11 -7.36
CA PRO A 17 -7.82 15.94 -6.71
C PRO A 17 -7.48 14.60 -7.40
N GLY A 18 -7.11 14.62 -8.68
CA GLY A 18 -6.69 13.43 -9.41
C GLY A 18 -5.45 12.74 -8.80
N TRP A 19 -4.56 13.49 -8.15
CA TRP A 19 -3.41 12.94 -7.45
C TRP A 19 -3.83 12.13 -6.22
N LEU A 20 -4.74 12.69 -5.41
CA LEU A 20 -5.27 12.02 -4.23
C LEU A 20 -6.05 10.75 -4.61
N ASP A 21 -6.86 10.82 -5.66
CA ASP A 21 -7.61 9.69 -6.20
C ASP A 21 -6.69 8.56 -6.70
N ALA A 22 -5.61 8.89 -7.42
CA ALA A 22 -4.59 7.91 -7.81
C ALA A 22 -3.92 7.24 -6.59
N ALA A 23 -3.55 8.01 -5.57
CA ALA A 23 -3.00 7.49 -4.32
C ALA A 23 -3.97 6.52 -3.63
N GLN A 24 -5.24 6.92 -3.47
CA GLN A 24 -6.27 6.09 -2.85
C GLN A 24 -6.47 4.76 -3.59
N ARG A 25 -6.62 4.80 -4.92
CA ARG A 25 -6.79 3.57 -5.72
C ARG A 25 -5.61 2.62 -5.55
N SER A 26 -4.40 3.14 -5.57
CA SER A 26 -3.21 2.31 -5.47
C SER A 26 -3.01 1.73 -4.07
N VAL A 27 -3.24 2.50 -3.01
CA VAL A 27 -3.21 1.98 -1.63
C VAL A 27 -4.27 0.89 -1.45
N ARG A 28 -5.51 1.09 -1.93
CA ARG A 28 -6.59 0.08 -1.85
C ARG A 28 -6.21 -1.20 -2.60
N PHE A 29 -5.65 -1.08 -3.80
CA PHE A 29 -5.18 -2.24 -4.56
C PHE A 29 -4.13 -3.02 -3.77
N VAL A 30 -3.09 -2.35 -3.27
CA VAL A 30 -2.00 -3.02 -2.53
C VAL A 30 -2.51 -3.63 -1.22
N ALA A 31 -3.40 -2.95 -0.49
CA ALA A 31 -4.05 -3.50 0.70
C ALA A 31 -4.78 -4.83 0.39
N GLY A 32 -5.45 -4.91 -0.77
CA GLY A 32 -6.11 -6.13 -1.24
C GLY A 32 -5.16 -7.30 -1.53
N THR A 33 -3.87 -7.03 -1.73
CA THR A 33 -2.83 -8.05 -1.96
C THR A 33 -2.11 -8.51 -0.70
N GLN A 34 -2.39 -7.89 0.45
CA GLN A 34 -1.69 -8.22 1.70
C GLN A 34 -2.02 -9.62 2.18
N LEU A 35 -0.97 -10.37 2.53
CA LEU A 35 -1.07 -11.69 3.14
C LEU A 35 -1.57 -11.62 4.58
N ARG A 36 -2.85 -11.92 4.84
CA ARG A 36 -3.46 -11.79 6.19
C ARG A 36 -3.91 -13.10 6.84
N GLY A 37 -3.76 -14.24 6.16
CA GLY A 37 -4.22 -15.53 6.69
C GLY A 37 -3.42 -15.99 7.93
N HIS A 38 -4.12 -16.35 9.02
CA HIS A 38 -3.47 -16.91 10.22
C HIS A 38 -2.77 -18.26 9.99
N HIS A 39 -3.10 -18.95 8.89
CA HIS A 39 -2.44 -20.19 8.47
C HIS A 39 -1.08 -19.95 7.78
N LEU A 40 -0.74 -18.70 7.46
CA LEU A 40 0.50 -18.38 6.76
C LEU A 40 1.71 -18.46 7.70
N PRO A 41 2.89 -18.88 7.20
CA PRO A 41 4.14 -18.83 7.95
C PRO A 41 4.41 -17.42 8.50
N ALA A 42 4.92 -17.34 9.72
CA ALA A 42 5.15 -16.07 10.41
C ALA A 42 6.01 -15.08 9.61
N GLY A 43 7.02 -15.59 8.89
CA GLY A 43 7.95 -14.75 8.11
C GLY A 43 7.35 -14.04 6.89
N ILE A 44 6.15 -14.41 6.44
CA ILE A 44 5.47 -13.76 5.30
C ILE A 44 4.10 -13.17 5.66
N ARG A 45 3.65 -13.35 6.90
CA ARG A 45 2.39 -12.79 7.38
C ARG A 45 2.47 -11.26 7.38
N GLY A 46 1.45 -10.62 6.83
CA GLY A 46 1.40 -9.18 6.59
C GLY A 46 2.19 -8.72 5.35
N GLY A 47 2.87 -9.62 4.64
CA GLY A 47 3.71 -9.32 3.49
C GLY A 47 2.94 -8.75 2.30
N ILE A 48 3.63 -7.91 1.53
CA ILE A 48 3.21 -7.42 0.21
C ILE A 48 4.17 -8.01 -0.81
N ALA A 49 3.63 -8.63 -1.86
CA ALA A 49 4.44 -9.21 -2.92
C ALA A 49 5.25 -8.13 -3.66
N GLY A 50 6.48 -8.46 -4.07
CA GLY A 50 7.33 -7.55 -4.83
C GLY A 50 6.84 -7.26 -6.25
N SER A 51 5.97 -8.14 -6.79
CA SER A 51 5.28 -7.96 -8.06
C SER A 51 3.83 -8.44 -7.97
N SER A 52 2.99 -7.91 -8.87
CA SER A 52 1.64 -8.41 -9.11
C SER A 52 1.48 -8.75 -10.60
N PRO A 53 1.25 -10.03 -10.96
CA PRO A 53 1.23 -11.19 -10.08
C PRO A 53 2.62 -11.50 -9.50
N ILE A 54 2.70 -12.29 -8.41
CA ILE A 54 3.95 -12.55 -7.65
C ILE A 54 5.07 -13.23 -8.47
N TRP A 55 4.73 -13.87 -9.59
CA TRP A 55 5.69 -14.46 -10.52
C TRP A 55 6.20 -13.48 -11.59
N GLY A 56 5.87 -12.20 -11.48
CA GLY A 56 6.37 -11.13 -12.35
C GLY A 56 7.89 -11.00 -12.33
N ARG A 57 8.44 -10.27 -13.31
CA ARG A 57 9.90 -10.15 -13.51
C ARG A 57 10.62 -9.39 -12.38
N TYR A 58 9.93 -8.49 -11.69
CA TYR A 58 10.48 -7.67 -10.62
C TYR A 58 10.22 -8.32 -9.25
N GLU A 59 11.27 -8.47 -8.43
CA GLU A 59 11.18 -9.15 -7.11
C GLU A 59 10.35 -10.44 -7.15
N ARG A 60 10.64 -11.28 -8.15
CA ARG A 60 9.91 -12.51 -8.45
C ARG A 60 9.89 -13.45 -7.25
N LEU A 61 8.70 -13.94 -6.89
CA LEU A 61 8.48 -14.89 -5.80
C LEU A 61 9.00 -14.41 -4.42
N LYS A 62 9.03 -13.10 -4.21
CA LYS A 62 9.53 -12.48 -2.98
C LYS A 62 8.51 -11.55 -2.34
N TYR A 63 8.62 -11.44 -1.02
CA TYR A 63 7.92 -10.47 -0.18
C TYR A 63 8.96 -9.53 0.44
N PRO A 64 9.46 -8.53 -0.30
CA PRO A 64 10.47 -7.62 0.22
C PRO A 64 9.90 -6.77 1.36
N ASN A 65 10.68 -6.57 2.42
CA ASN A 65 10.28 -5.76 3.58
C ASN A 65 9.84 -4.33 3.20
N TRP A 66 10.51 -3.73 2.21
CA TRP A 66 10.24 -2.38 1.76
C TRP A 66 8.89 -2.25 1.05
N ALA A 67 8.34 -3.31 0.45
CA ALA A 67 7.01 -3.25 -0.15
C ALA A 67 5.93 -3.02 0.92
N ALA A 68 6.02 -3.75 2.03
CA ALA A 68 5.14 -3.55 3.20
C ALA A 68 5.38 -2.19 3.86
N LYS A 69 6.65 -1.79 4.05
CA LYS A 69 7.00 -0.47 4.60
C LYS A 69 6.39 0.67 3.78
N PHE A 70 6.62 0.72 2.47
CA PHE A 70 6.07 1.77 1.62
C PHE A 70 4.55 1.69 1.52
N PHE A 71 3.94 0.53 1.75
CA PHE A 71 2.48 0.42 1.81
C PHE A 71 1.96 1.10 3.07
N LEU A 72 2.55 0.81 4.23
CA LEU A 72 2.19 1.44 5.50
C LEU A 72 2.45 2.95 5.49
N ASP A 73 3.60 3.41 4.99
CA ASP A 73 3.90 4.84 4.85
C ASP A 73 2.82 5.56 4.05
N ALA A 74 2.45 5.00 2.89
CA ALA A 74 1.43 5.58 2.02
C ALA A 74 0.05 5.57 2.67
N LEU A 75 -0.31 4.48 3.35
CA LEU A 75 -1.59 4.35 4.05
C LEU A 75 -1.72 5.41 5.16
N LEU A 76 -0.71 5.53 6.02
CA LEU A 76 -0.70 6.46 7.14
C LEU A 76 -0.70 7.93 6.66
N TRP A 77 0.08 8.26 5.63
CA TRP A 77 0.10 9.61 5.07
C TRP A 77 -1.23 9.95 4.37
N LEU A 78 -1.85 8.98 3.72
CA LEU A 78 -3.15 9.21 3.07
C LEU A 78 -4.27 9.43 4.10
N GLU A 79 -4.26 8.70 5.21
CA GLU A 79 -5.19 8.92 6.33
C GLU A 79 -5.02 10.31 6.95
N SER A 80 -3.78 10.74 7.20
CA SER A 80 -3.52 12.09 7.74
C SER A 80 -3.89 13.21 6.77
N THR A 81 -3.77 12.97 5.46
CA THR A 81 -4.10 13.95 4.41
C THR A 81 -5.62 14.11 4.21
N THR A 82 -6.40 13.05 4.45
CA THR A 82 -7.84 13.05 4.12
C THR A 82 -8.74 13.37 5.31
N GLN A 83 -8.21 13.37 6.55
CA GLN A 83 -9.01 13.44 7.80
C GLN A 83 -10.20 12.46 7.82
N ALA A 84 -10.14 11.40 7.02
CA ALA A 84 -11.24 10.51 6.76
C ALA A 84 -11.16 9.25 7.63
N ARG A 85 -12.27 8.52 7.70
CA ARG A 85 -12.36 7.19 8.32
C ARG A 85 -11.24 6.28 7.76
N PRO A 86 -10.64 5.39 8.58
CA PRO A 86 -9.54 4.53 8.16
C PRO A 86 -9.80 3.83 6.83
N LEU A 87 -8.83 3.87 5.92
CA LEU A 87 -8.98 3.29 4.58
C LEU A 87 -8.95 1.76 4.62
N VAL A 88 -8.33 1.20 5.65
CA VAL A 88 -8.26 -0.23 5.91
C VAL A 88 -8.67 -0.47 7.37
N HIS A 89 -9.62 -1.39 7.58
CA HIS A 89 -9.97 -1.88 8.91
C HIS A 89 -9.25 -3.20 9.17
N TYR A 90 -8.44 -3.25 10.23
CA TYR A 90 -7.83 -4.49 10.71
C TYR A 90 -8.72 -5.09 11.80
N ALA A 91 -9.32 -6.25 11.53
CA ALA A 91 -9.85 -7.11 12.58
C ALA A 91 -8.69 -7.99 13.07
N GLY A 92 -8.43 -7.96 14.38
CA GLY A 92 -7.39 -8.76 15.02
C GLY A 92 -7.71 -10.25 15.04
#